data_AF-A0A7W0H4P7-F1
#
_entry.id   AF-A0A7W0H4P7-F1
#
_cell.length_a   1.000
_cell.length_b   1.000
_cell.length_c   1.000
_cell.angle_alpha   90.00
_cell.angle_beta   90.00
_cell.angle_gamma   90.00
#
_symmetry.space_group_name_H-M   'P 1'
#
loop_
_entity.id
_entity.type
_entity.pdbx_description
1 polymer ?
#
loop_
_entity_poly.entity_id
_entity_poly.type
_entity_poly.pdbx_seq_one_letter_code
_entity_poly.pdbx_strand_id
1 'polypeptide(L)'
;MSHALGSDLLERALTERTQANSAFFELESERVARLCHKMAERFARGGRLIALGRSPAARSDARHVAVEFVHPVIVGKRALPALALTAEGGPLPAQVALVAEPDDLVIAFEPE
;
A
#
# COMPACT_ATOMS: atom_id res chain seq x y z
N MET A 1 -4.04 -36.92 14.53
CA MET A 1 -3.33 -35.96 15.41
C MET A 1 -2.74 -34.77 14.65
N SER A 2 -1.99 -34.95 13.55
CA SER A 2 -1.43 -33.82 12.75
C SER A 2 -2.48 -32.81 12.24
N HIS A 3 -3.62 -33.28 11.76
CA HIS A 3 -4.72 -32.41 11.30
C HIS A 3 -5.35 -31.54 12.42
N ALA A 4 -5.39 -32.03 13.67
CA ALA A 4 -5.96 -31.27 14.78
C ALA A 4 -5.03 -30.10 15.17
N LEU A 5 -3.72 -30.34 15.23
CA LEU A 5 -2.72 -29.31 15.47
C LEU A 5 -2.70 -28.24 14.36
N GLY A 6 -2.87 -28.65 13.11
CA GLY A 6 -2.97 -27.71 11.98
C GLY A 6 -4.22 -26.82 12.05
N SER A 7 -5.36 -27.39 12.48
CA SER A 7 -6.60 -26.64 12.69
C SER A 7 -6.45 -25.61 13.82
N ASP A 8 -5.82 -26.00 14.93
CA ASP A 8 -5.62 -25.10 16.07
C ASP A 8 -4.70 -23.91 15.73
N LEU A 9 -3.65 -24.14 14.94
CA LEU A 9 -2.76 -23.07 14.46
C LEU A 9 -3.49 -22.11 13.52
N LEU A 10 -4.30 -22.62 12.61
CA LEU A 10 -5.09 -21.81 11.69
C LEU A 10 -6.09 -20.93 12.44
N GLU A 11 -6.85 -21.51 13.37
CA GLU A 11 -7.85 -20.77 14.16
C GLU A 11 -7.20 -19.66 14.99
N ARG A 12 -6.03 -19.93 15.57
CA ARG A 12 -5.23 -18.91 16.28
C ARG A 12 -4.81 -17.79 15.35
N ALA A 13 -4.24 -18.11 14.19
CA ALA A 13 -3.79 -17.11 13.22
C ALA A 13 -4.94 -16.23 12.69
N LEU A 14 -6.13 -16.83 12.45
CA LEU A 14 -7.32 -16.09 12.03
C LEU A 14 -7.85 -15.17 13.13
N THR A 15 -7.83 -15.64 14.37
CA THR A 15 -8.22 -14.85 15.54
C THR A 15 -7.28 -13.67 15.74
N GLU A 16 -5.96 -13.93 15.71
CA GLU A 16 -4.93 -12.91 15.86
C GLU A 16 -5.02 -11.84 14.77
N ARG A 17 -5.15 -12.24 13.50
CA ARG A 17 -5.36 -11.31 12.37
C ARG A 17 -6.59 -10.43 12.58
N THR A 18 -7.69 -11.03 13.03
CA THR A 18 -8.96 -10.29 13.22
C THR A 18 -8.83 -9.28 14.36
N GLN A 19 -8.21 -9.67 15.47
CA GLN A 19 -7.94 -8.78 16.60
C GLN A 19 -6.98 -7.64 16.22
N ALA A 20 -5.91 -7.96 15.48
CA ALA A 20 -4.95 -6.96 15.00
C ALA A 20 -5.63 -5.94 14.07
N ASN A 21 -6.49 -6.40 13.15
CA ASN A 21 -7.24 -5.51 12.27
C ASN A 21 -8.19 -4.60 13.05
N SER A 22 -8.98 -5.14 13.98
CA SER A 22 -9.89 -4.34 14.80
C SER A 22 -9.13 -3.28 15.61
N ALA A 23 -8.07 -3.68 16.31
CA ALA A 23 -7.25 -2.77 17.11
C ALA A 23 -6.60 -1.66 16.24
N PHE A 24 -6.11 -2.02 15.05
CA PHE A 24 -5.55 -1.05 14.11
C PHE A 24 -6.60 -0.03 13.69
N PHE A 25 -7.77 -0.47 13.20
CA PHE A 25 -8.78 0.46 12.71
C PHE A 25 -9.44 1.28 13.82
N GLU A 26 -9.61 0.73 15.03
CA GLU A 26 -10.04 1.50 16.20
C GLU A 26 -9.13 2.70 16.47
N LEU A 27 -7.82 2.54 16.31
CA LEU A 27 -6.84 3.59 16.55
C LEU A 27 -6.64 4.52 15.34
N GLU A 28 -6.62 3.96 14.13
CA GLU A 28 -6.04 4.63 12.96
C GLU A 28 -7.07 5.14 11.94
N SER A 29 -8.35 4.76 12.08
CA SER A 29 -9.39 5.07 11.07
C SER A 29 -9.44 6.55 10.71
N GLU A 30 -9.43 7.44 11.70
CA GLU A 30 -9.48 8.87 11.42
C GLU A 30 -8.20 9.38 10.74
N ARG A 31 -7.03 8.87 11.13
CA ARG A 31 -5.75 9.29 10.53
C ARG A 31 -5.69 8.82 9.07
N VAL A 32 -6.12 7.59 8.79
CA VAL A 32 -6.24 7.06 7.44
C VAL A 32 -7.22 7.89 6.62
N ALA A 33 -8.41 8.21 7.13
CA ALA A 33 -9.39 9.04 6.42
C ALA A 33 -8.83 10.44 6.07
N ARG A 34 -8.15 11.09 7.02
CA ARG A 34 -7.47 12.38 6.78
C ARG A 34 -6.35 12.27 5.75
N LEU A 35 -5.59 11.17 5.76
CA LEU A 35 -4.56 10.90 4.77
C LEU A 35 -5.18 10.73 3.38
N CYS A 36 -6.25 9.93 3.25
CA CYS A 36 -6.96 9.74 1.99
C CYS A 36 -7.51 11.06 1.43
N HIS A 37 -7.99 11.96 2.29
CA HIS A 37 -8.42 13.29 1.86
C HIS A 37 -7.26 14.11 1.28
N LYS A 38 -6.11 14.16 1.97
CA LYS A 38 -4.89 14.83 1.47
C LYS A 38 -4.39 14.21 0.16
N MET A 39 -4.51 12.89 0.00
CA MET A 39 -4.20 12.21 -1.25
C MET A 39 -5.12 12.67 -2.37
N ALA A 40 -6.43 12.73 -2.13
CA ALA A 40 -7.40 13.23 -3.12
C ALA A 40 -7.09 14.67 -3.56
N GLU A 41 -6.73 15.57 -2.64
CA GLU A 41 -6.33 16.94 -2.98
C GLU A 41 -5.10 16.99 -3.91
N ARG A 42 -4.11 16.11 -3.67
CA ARG A 42 -2.89 16.01 -4.49
C ARG A 42 -3.19 15.46 -5.88
N PHE A 43 -4.02 14.43 -5.98
CA PHE A 43 -4.51 13.94 -7.27
C PHE A 43 -5.31 15.00 -8.03
N ALA A 44 -6.11 15.81 -7.35
CA ALA A 44 -6.87 16.91 -7.98
C ALA A 44 -5.95 18.00 -8.57
N ARG A 45 -4.74 18.17 -8.02
CA ARG A 45 -3.68 19.03 -8.56
C ARG A 45 -2.82 18.37 -9.64
N GLY A 46 -3.12 17.13 -10.01
CA GLY A 46 -2.36 16.39 -11.03
C GLY A 46 -1.19 15.57 -10.47
N GLY A 47 -1.04 15.47 -9.15
CA GLY A 47 -0.05 14.60 -8.51
C GLY A 47 -0.33 13.11 -8.75
N ARG A 48 0.70 12.29 -8.53
CA ARG A 48 0.67 10.84 -8.73
C ARG A 48 1.02 10.10 -7.44
N LEU A 49 0.62 8.84 -7.34
CA LEU A 49 1.11 7.95 -6.28
C LEU A 49 2.41 7.29 -6.69
N ILE A 50 3.46 7.42 -5.89
CA ILE A 50 4.72 6.71 -6.01
C ILE A 50 4.80 5.70 -4.85
N ALA A 51 4.67 4.42 -5.17
CA ALA A 51 4.79 3.32 -4.23
C ALA A 51 6.21 2.74 -4.26
N LEU A 52 6.84 2.60 -3.10
CA LEU A 52 8.22 2.14 -2.96
C LEU A 52 8.25 0.77 -2.28
N GLY A 53 9.03 -0.16 -2.82
CA GLY A 53 9.23 -1.48 -2.22
C GLY A 53 10.63 -2.03 -2.44
N ARG A 54 11.34 -2.34 -1.35
CA ARG A 54 12.72 -2.86 -1.39
C ARG A 54 12.76 -4.39 -1.35
N SER A 55 12.17 -4.98 -0.32
CA SER A 55 12.14 -6.43 -0.11
C SER A 55 11.22 -7.13 -1.13
N PRO A 56 11.36 -8.45 -1.35
CA PRO A 56 10.42 -9.19 -2.19
C PRO A 56 8.95 -9.00 -1.81
N ALA A 57 8.63 -8.97 -0.51
CA ALA A 57 7.26 -8.73 -0.02
C ALA A 57 6.80 -7.30 -0.34
N ALA A 58 7.59 -6.30 0.05
CA ALA A 58 7.32 -4.90 -0.22
C ALA A 58 7.18 -4.58 -1.72
N ARG A 59 7.92 -5.28 -2.60
CA ARG A 59 7.76 -5.15 -4.06
C ARG A 59 6.38 -5.61 -4.53
N SER A 60 5.83 -6.66 -3.92
CA SER A 60 4.47 -7.13 -4.21
C SER A 60 3.46 -6.07 -3.82
N ASP A 61 3.55 -5.53 -2.60
CA ASP A 61 2.61 -4.52 -2.10
C ASP A 61 2.69 -3.20 -2.88
N ALA A 62 3.91 -2.74 -3.20
CA ALA A 62 4.10 -1.54 -4.01
C ALA A 62 3.46 -1.65 -5.40
N ARG A 63 3.61 -2.82 -6.04
CA ARG A 63 2.98 -3.09 -7.34
C ARG A 63 1.47 -3.22 -7.21
N HIS A 64 0.99 -3.93 -6.19
CA HIS A 64 -0.44 -4.13 -5.97
C HIS A 64 -1.13 -2.79 -5.75
N VAL A 65 -0.64 -1.95 -4.83
CA VAL A 65 -1.26 -0.64 -4.59
C VAL A 65 -1.23 0.23 -5.84
N ALA A 66 -0.14 0.24 -6.63
CA ALA A 66 -0.11 1.02 -7.86
C ALA A 66 -1.16 0.54 -8.87
N VAL A 67 -1.33 -0.78 -9.02
CA VAL A 67 -2.32 -1.38 -9.93
C VAL A 67 -3.75 -1.00 -9.55
N GLU A 68 -4.11 -1.00 -8.27
CA GLU A 68 -5.46 -0.62 -7.81
C GLU A 68 -5.83 0.83 -8.14
N PHE A 69 -4.83 1.73 -8.27
CA PHE A 69 -5.07 3.12 -8.69
C PHE A 69 -5.18 3.25 -10.20
N VAL A 70 -4.33 2.56 -10.97
CA VAL A 70 -4.36 2.65 -12.45
C VAL A 70 -5.48 1.81 -13.08
N HIS A 71 -5.93 0.75 -12.41
CA HIS A 71 -6.98 -0.17 -12.84
C HIS A 71 -8.00 -0.41 -11.71
N PRO A 72 -8.80 0.60 -11.33
CA PRO A 72 -9.70 0.50 -10.20
C PRO A 72 -10.75 -0.60 -10.42
N VAL A 73 -10.84 -1.55 -9.48
CA VAL A 73 -11.80 -2.68 -9.53
C VAL A 73 -13.26 -2.20 -9.35
N ILE A 74 -13.47 -0.98 -8.88
CA ILE A 74 -14.80 -0.38 -8.69
C ILE A 74 -15.31 0.23 -10.00
N VAL A 75 -16.43 -0.31 -10.49
CA VAL A 75 -17.09 0.15 -11.72
C VAL A 75 -17.34 1.66 -11.70
N GLY A 76 -16.99 2.33 -12.79
CA GLY A 76 -17.23 3.77 -12.99
C GLY A 76 -16.25 4.70 -12.27
N LYS A 77 -15.25 4.18 -11.54
CA LYS A 77 -14.19 5.00 -10.96
C LYS A 77 -13.12 5.34 -12.01
N ARG A 78 -12.66 6.59 -11.98
CA ARG A 78 -11.57 7.09 -12.82
C ARG A 78 -10.24 6.49 -12.34
N ALA A 79 -9.43 6.02 -13.29
CA ALA A 79 -8.04 5.65 -13.06
C ALA A 79 -7.23 6.86 -12.57
N LEU A 80 -6.42 6.64 -11.54
CA LEU A 80 -5.52 7.63 -10.95
C LEU A 80 -4.07 7.24 -11.27
N PRO A 81 -3.19 8.22 -11.57
CA PRO A 81 -1.83 7.92 -11.98
C PRO A 81 -1.01 7.39 -10.80
N ALA A 82 -0.41 6.22 -10.96
CA ALA A 82 0.46 5.62 -9.96
C ALA A 82 1.66 4.89 -10.58
N LEU A 83 2.76 4.85 -9.85
CA LEU A 83 4.02 4.19 -10.22
C LEU A 83 4.49 3.34 -9.04
N ALA A 84 4.94 2.12 -9.31
CA ALA A 84 5.66 1.30 -8.35
C ALA A 84 7.15 1.33 -8.67
N LEU A 85 7.96 1.91 -7.79
CA LEU A 85 9.42 1.87 -7.88
C LEU A 85 9.92 0.74 -6.98
N THR A 86 10.60 -0.23 -7.57
CA THR A 86 11.12 -1.39 -6.87
C THR A 86 12.62 -1.49 -7.01
N ALA A 87 13.27 -2.21 -6.08
CA ALA A 87 14.72 -2.41 -6.08
C ALA A 87 15.26 -3.07 -7.38
N GLU A 88 14.40 -3.69 -8.19
CA GLU A 88 14.76 -4.27 -9.49
C GLU A 88 15.13 -3.19 -10.53
N GLY A 89 14.63 -1.97 -10.38
CA GLY A 89 14.99 -0.81 -11.20
C GLY A 89 16.27 -0.08 -10.74
N GLY A 90 17.01 -0.64 -9.78
CA GLY A 90 18.18 -0.01 -9.18
C GLY A 90 17.89 0.69 -7.84
N PRO A 91 18.79 1.57 -7.36
CA PRO A 91 18.63 2.22 -6.06
C PRO A 91 17.37 3.11 -6.00
N LEU A 92 16.46 2.83 -5.06
CA LEU A 92 15.20 3.58 -4.91
C LEU A 92 15.39 5.10 -4.78
N PRO A 93 16.37 5.62 -4.01
CA PRO A 93 16.58 7.07 -3.94
C PRO A 93 16.88 7.71 -5.31
N ALA A 94 17.65 7.02 -6.16
CA ALA A 94 17.96 7.50 -7.50
C ALA A 94 16.72 7.47 -8.42
N GLN A 95 15.91 6.41 -8.32
CA GLN A 95 14.65 6.33 -9.06
C GLN A 95 13.67 7.43 -8.64
N VAL A 96 13.50 7.66 -7.33
CA VAL A 96 12.63 8.73 -6.80
C VAL A 96 13.12 10.09 -7.25
N ALA A 97 14.41 10.38 -7.15
CA ALA A 97 14.99 11.65 -7.58
C ALA A 97 14.78 11.91 -9.09
N LEU A 98 14.68 10.85 -9.90
CA LEU A 98 14.46 10.96 -11.34
C LEU A 98 13.01 11.29 -11.70
N VAL A 99 12.04 10.78 -10.94
CA VAL A 99 10.63 10.82 -11.35
C VAL A 99 9.73 11.68 -10.48
N ALA A 100 10.08 11.96 -9.22
CA ALA A 100 9.18 12.61 -8.28
C ALA A 100 8.97 14.10 -8.60
N GLU A 101 7.72 14.54 -8.53
CA GLU A 101 7.27 15.90 -8.74
C GLU A 101 6.68 16.50 -7.44
N PRO A 102 6.59 17.84 -7.30
CA PRO A 102 6.17 18.49 -6.05
C PRO A 102 4.80 18.07 -5.49
N ASP A 103 3.86 17.69 -6.37
CA ASP A 103 2.51 17.27 -5.99
C ASP A 103 2.37 15.74 -5.82
N ASP A 104 3.42 14.96 -6.06
CA ASP A 104 3.36 13.51 -5.87
C ASP A 104 3.19 13.11 -4.40
N LEU A 105 2.63 11.92 -4.23
CA LEU A 105 2.39 11.23 -2.97
C LEU A 105 3.33 10.03 -2.90
N VAL A 106 4.02 9.84 -1.79
CA VAL A 106 4.89 8.67 -1.61
C VAL A 106 4.32 7.75 -0.54
N ILE A 107 4.19 6.47 -0.87
CA ILE A 107 3.96 5.39 0.10
C ILE A 107 5.13 4.41 0.03
N ALA A 108 5.70 4.05 1.18
CA ALA A 108 6.80 3.11 1.26
C ALA A 108 6.40 1.89 2.07
N PHE A 109 6.63 0.71 1.52
CA PHE A 109 6.42 -0.57 2.18
C PHE A 109 7.75 -1.08 2.73
N GLU A 110 7.76 -1.44 4.00
CA GLU A 110 8.97 -1.84 4.74
C GLU A 110 10.11 -0.81 4.56
N PRO A 111 9.93 0.44 5.03
CA PRO A 111 10.89 1.53 4.77
C PRO A 111 12.22 1.41 5.53
N GLU A 112 12.40 0.38 6.37
CA GLU A 112 13.60 0.15 7.18
C GLU A 112 14.68 -0.68 6.45
#